data_AF-A0A127QKM8-F1
#
_entry.id   AF-A0A127QKM8-F1
#
_cell.length_a   1.000
_cell.length_b   1.000
_cell.length_c   1.000
_cell.angle_alpha   90.00
_cell.angle_beta   90.00
_cell.angle_gamma   90.00
#
_symmetry.space_group_name_H-M   'P 1'
#
loop_
_entity.id
_entity.type
_entity.pdbx_description
1 polymer ?
#
loop_
_entity_poly.entity_id
_entity_poly.type
_entity_poly.pdbx_seq_one_letter_code
_entity_poly.pdbx_strand_id
1 'polypeptide(L)'
;MRILGQFDESERLLAAQLDRYAQTGYGRALYDETRAILALTYLAQGRAVEAACLALETLAPHLSRYQRSVAGNALEFRKTVVGDMQRASLS
;
A
#
# COMPACT_ATOMS: atom_id res chain seq x y z
N MET A 1 -16.63 0.89 5.11
CA MET A 1 -16.30 1.17 3.70
C MET A 1 -17.62 1.38 2.96
N ARG A 2 -17.87 2.57 2.40
CA ARG A 2 -19.14 2.91 1.72
C ARG A 2 -19.33 2.20 0.37
N ILE A 3 -18.43 1.27 0.06
CA ILE A 3 -18.21 0.64 -1.25
C ILE A 3 -18.11 -0.89 -1.11
N LEU A 4 -18.91 -1.49 -0.21
CA LEU A 4 -18.96 -2.94 -0.06
C LEU A 4 -19.29 -3.57 -1.42
N GLY A 5 -18.29 -4.18 -2.08
CA GLY A 5 -18.43 -4.91 -3.35
C GLY A 5 -17.81 -4.27 -4.60
N GLN A 6 -17.26 -3.05 -4.57
CA GLN A 6 -16.59 -2.44 -5.74
C GLN A 6 -15.11 -2.11 -5.44
N PHE A 7 -14.37 -3.10 -4.95
CA PHE A 7 -12.98 -2.89 -4.53
C PHE A 7 -12.04 -2.61 -5.70
N ASP A 8 -12.23 -3.26 -6.85
CA ASP A 8 -11.39 -3.04 -8.03
C ASP A 8 -11.57 -1.63 -8.61
N GLU A 9 -12.81 -1.13 -8.62
CA GLU A 9 -13.09 0.25 -9.01
C GLU A 9 -12.51 1.24 -8.00
N SER A 10 -12.60 0.91 -6.70
CA SER A 10 -11.99 1.73 -5.64
C SER A 10 -10.48 1.82 -5.83
N GLU A 11 -9.81 0.70 -6.07
CA GLU A 11 -8.37 0.64 -6.37
C GLU A 11 -8.02 1.51 -7.57
N ARG A 12 -8.75 1.37 -8.69
CA ARG A 12 -8.53 2.14 -9.91
C ARG A 12 -8.62 3.65 -9.67
N LEU A 13 -9.66 4.09 -8.95
CA LEU A 13 -9.88 5.51 -8.66
C LEU A 13 -8.79 6.07 -7.74
N LEU A 14 -8.40 5.32 -6.70
CA LEU A 14 -7.36 5.71 -5.75
C LEU A 14 -5.98 5.76 -6.42
N ALA A 15 -5.65 4.79 -7.27
CA ALA A 15 -4.42 4.78 -8.05
C ALA A 15 -4.33 6.01 -8.96
N ALA A 16 -5.40 6.30 -9.72
CA ALA A 16 -5.45 7.50 -10.56
C ALA A 16 -5.34 8.80 -9.75
N GLN A 17 -5.82 8.83 -8.50
CA GLN A 17 -5.67 9.97 -7.60
C GLN A 17 -4.23 10.16 -7.12
N LEU A 18 -3.54 9.07 -6.79
CA LEU A 18 -2.11 9.10 -6.43
C LEU A 18 -1.25 9.61 -7.59
N ASP A 19 -1.54 9.18 -8.82
CA ASP A 19 -0.82 9.65 -10.02
C ASP A 19 -0.97 11.16 -10.20
N ARG A 20 -2.19 11.69 -10.01
CA ARG A 20 -2.43 13.14 -10.06
C ARG A 20 -1.62 13.88 -9.01
N TYR A 21 -1.61 13.40 -7.76
CA TYR A 21 -0.86 14.04 -6.69
C TYR A 21 0.66 14.04 -6.93
N ALA A 22 1.19 12.95 -7.46
CA ALA A 22 2.60 12.85 -7.83
C ALA A 22 2.97 13.87 -8.91
N GLN A 23 2.09 14.10 -9.89
CA GLN A 23 2.33 15.04 -10.99
C GLN A 23 2.22 16.51 -10.56
N THR A 24 1.27 16.84 -9.70
CA THR A 24 1.00 18.22 -9.31
C THR A 24 1.80 18.69 -8.09
N GLY A 25 2.51 17.78 -7.41
CA GLY A 25 3.17 18.07 -6.12
C GLY A 25 2.17 18.44 -5.02
N TYR A 26 0.91 18.02 -5.14
CA TYR A 26 -0.13 18.36 -4.16
C TYR A 26 0.19 17.71 -2.81
N GLY A 27 -0.20 18.40 -1.73
CA GLY A 27 0.26 18.17 -0.37
C GLY A 27 0.40 16.71 0.07
N ARG A 28 1.56 16.40 0.65
CA ARG A 28 1.95 15.07 1.17
C ARG A 28 0.90 14.39 2.05
N ALA A 29 0.14 15.17 2.84
CA ALA A 29 -0.93 14.64 3.67
C ALA A 29 -2.03 13.91 2.86
N LEU A 30 -2.50 14.51 1.76
CA LEU A 30 -3.53 13.88 0.91
C LEU A 30 -2.99 12.65 0.19
N TYR A 31 -1.71 12.68 -0.19
CA TYR A 31 -1.04 11.54 -0.78
C TYR A 31 -0.97 10.36 0.21
N ASP A 32 -0.53 10.61 1.43
CA ASP A 32 -0.41 9.59 2.48
C ASP A 32 -1.81 9.07 2.92
N GLU A 33 -2.81 9.95 3.07
CA GLU A 33 -4.20 9.56 3.32
C GLU A 33 -4.75 8.62 2.23
N THR A 34 -4.51 8.96 0.95
CA THR A 34 -4.98 8.14 -0.18
C THR A 34 -4.30 6.77 -0.19
N ARG A 35 -3.01 6.70 0.13
CA ARG A 35 -2.29 5.42 0.27
C ARG A 35 -2.84 4.58 1.42
N ALA A 36 -3.22 5.18 2.54
CA ALA A 36 -3.83 4.46 3.65
C ALA A 36 -5.19 3.85 3.26
N ILE A 37 -6.02 4.57 2.49
CA ILE A 37 -7.29 4.05 1.98
C ILE A 37 -7.08 2.96 0.93
N LEU A 38 -6.05 3.07 0.09
CA LEU A 38 -5.68 2.02 -0.86
C LEU A 38 -5.22 0.75 -0.14
N ALA A 39 -4.44 0.87 0.94
CA ALA A 39 -4.05 -0.28 1.76
C ALA A 39 -5.28 -1.00 2.36
N LEU A 40 -6.28 -0.25 2.83
CA LEU A 40 -7.54 -0.83 3.30
C LEU A 40 -8.31 -1.54 2.16
N THR A 41 -8.24 -1.01 0.94
CA THR A 41 -8.85 -1.64 -0.25
C THR A 41 -8.18 -2.98 -0.57
N TYR A 42 -6.84 -3.02 -0.57
CA TYR A 42 -6.08 -4.25 -0.75
C TYR A 42 -6.41 -5.30 0.32
N LEU A 43 -6.57 -4.87 1.58
CA LEU A 43 -6.96 -5.77 2.66
C LEU A 43 -8.35 -6.36 2.40
N ALA A 44 -9.31 -5.55 1.95
CA ALA A 44 -10.65 -6.02 1.61
C ALA A 44 -10.68 -6.97 0.39
N GLN A 45 -9.72 -6.85 -0.53
CA GLN A 45 -9.52 -7.77 -1.66
C GLN A 45 -8.78 -9.07 -1.28
N GLY A 46 -8.34 -9.22 -0.03
CA GLY A 46 -7.55 -10.38 0.41
C GLY A 46 -6.04 -10.28 0.13
N ARG A 47 -5.57 -9.13 -0.36
CA ARG A 47 -4.15 -8.84 -0.66
C ARG A 47 -3.41 -8.37 0.60
N ALA A 48 -3.45 -9.19 1.65
CA ALA A 48 -3.04 -8.81 3.00
C ALA A 48 -1.59 -8.32 3.09
N VAL A 49 -0.65 -8.94 2.38
CA VAL A 49 0.77 -8.53 2.44
C VAL A 49 0.99 -7.22 1.70
N GLU A 50 0.38 -7.02 0.53
CA GLU A 50 0.47 -5.75 -0.20
C GLU A 50 -0.16 -4.61 0.60
N ALA A 51 -1.31 -4.87 1.23
CA ALA A 51 -1.95 -3.94 2.15
C ALA A 51 -1.03 -3.55 3.31
N ALA A 52 -0.41 -4.54 3.97
CA ALA A 52 0.51 -4.29 5.09
C ALA A 52 1.74 -3.49 4.64
N CYS A 53 2.37 -3.85 3.52
CA CYS A 53 3.51 -3.11 2.99
C CYS A 53 3.16 -1.65 2.71
N LEU A 54 2.03 -1.43 2.01
CA LEU A 54 1.57 -0.08 1.67
C LEU A 54 1.25 0.76 2.91
N ALA A 55 0.60 0.17 3.92
CA ALA A 55 0.30 0.84 5.19
C ALA A 55 1.58 1.19 5.96
N LEU A 56 2.54 0.26 6.07
CA LEU A 56 3.81 0.50 6.78
C LEU A 56 4.64 1.58 6.09
N GLU A 57 4.74 1.57 4.76
CA GLU A 57 5.44 2.60 3.99
C GLU A 57 4.80 3.98 4.13
N THR A 58 3.47 4.02 4.19
CA THR A 58 2.71 5.26 4.39
C THR A 58 2.91 5.80 5.80
N LEU A 59 2.95 4.92 6.80
CA LEU A 59 3.12 5.31 8.20
C LEU A 59 4.56 5.73 8.52
N ALA A 60 5.56 5.06 7.94
CA ALA A 60 6.96 5.20 8.33
C ALA A 60 7.46 6.66 8.44
N PRO A 61 7.18 7.57 7.50
CA PRO A 61 7.65 8.95 7.57
C PRO A 61 7.03 9.77 8.70
N HIS A 62 5.93 9.32 9.29
CA HIS A 62 5.27 9.97 10.42
C HIS A 62 5.78 9.46 11.78
N LEU A 63 6.65 8.45 11.79
CA LEU A 63 7.20 7.87 13.01
C LEU A 63 8.50 8.58 13.40
N SER A 64 8.60 9.03 14.65
CA SER A 64 9.83 9.66 15.16
C SER A 64 10.94 8.65 15.49
N ARG A 65 10.59 7.50 16.09
CA ARG A 65 11.56 6.53 16.61
C ARG A 65 11.78 5.31 15.71
N TYR A 66 10.71 4.81 15.09
CA TYR A 66 10.72 3.51 14.40
C TYR A 66 10.69 3.60 12.88
N GLN A 67 10.84 4.80 12.29
CA GLN A 67 10.78 5.03 10.85
C GLN A 67 11.59 4.00 10.03
N ARG A 68 12.89 3.86 10.33
CA ARG A 68 13.79 2.95 9.58
C ARG A 68 13.40 1.48 9.73
N SER A 69 12.99 1.07 10.93
CA SER A 69 12.58 -0.31 11.19
C SER A 69 11.28 -0.65 10.46
N VAL A 70 10.30 0.25 10.48
CA VAL A 70 9.00 0.05 9.81
C VAL A 70 9.17 0.04 8.29
N ALA A 71 9.97 0.95 7.74
CA ALA A 71 10.30 0.94 6.31
C ALA A 71 11.05 -0.35 5.91
N GLY A 72 11.98 -0.82 6.74
CA GLY A 72 12.69 -2.08 6.53
C GLY A 72 11.77 -3.30 6.54
N ASN A 73 10.85 -3.39 7.49
CA ASN A 73 9.90 -4.50 7.56
C ASN A 73 9.00 -4.57 6.31
N ALA A 74 8.52 -3.43 5.81
CA ALA A 74 7.73 -3.39 4.58
C ALA A 74 8.51 -3.95 3.38
N LEU A 75 9.80 -3.59 3.27
CA LEU A 75 10.68 -4.12 2.22
C LEU A 75 10.88 -5.64 2.34
N GLU A 76 11.13 -6.14 3.56
CA GLU A 76 11.33 -7.58 3.78
C GLU A 76 10.08 -8.39 3.47
N PHE A 77 8.89 -7.95 3.90
CA PHE A 77 7.63 -8.63 3.55
C PHE A 77 7.42 -8.72 2.04
N ARG A 78 7.73 -7.65 1.30
CA ARG A 78 7.60 -7.63 -0.16
C ARG A 78 8.54 -8.63 -0.83
N LYS A 79 9.78 -8.76 -0.36
CA LYS A 79 10.76 -9.74 -0.88
C LYS A 79 10.29 -11.18 -0.63
N THR A 80 9.75 -11.47 0.55
CA THR A 80 9.27 -12.81 0.91
C THR A 80 8.14 -13.25 -0.02
N VAL A 81 7.16 -12.38 -0.29
CA VAL A 81 6.06 -12.69 -1.23
C VAL A 81 6.57 -12.97 -2.64
N VAL A 82 7.49 -12.14 -3.14
CA VAL A 82 8.08 -12.36 -4.47
C VAL A 82 8.82 -13.70 -4.52
N GLY A 83 9.58 -14.03 -3.48
CA GLY A 83 10.28 -15.31 -3.36
C GLY A 83 9.33 -16.51 -3.34
N ASP A 84 8.21 -16.41 -2.63
CA ASP A 84 7.20 -17.48 -2.56
C ASP A 84 6.46 -17.67 -3.90
N MET A 85 6.12 -16.57 -4.59
CA MET A 85 5.52 -16.62 -5.93
C MET A 85 6.45 -17.27 -6.96
N GLN A 86 7.76 -16.96 -6.91
CA GLN A 86 8.76 -17.58 -7.78
C GLN A 86 8.89 -19.07 -7.54
N ARG A 87 8.84 -19.52 -6.27
CA ARG A 87 8.88 -20.95 -5.92
C ARG A 87 7.63 -21.69 -6.39
N ALA A 88 6.44 -21.09 -6.23
CA ALA A 88 5.18 -21.69 -6.68
C ALA A 88 5.07 -21.79 -8.21
N SER A 89 5.78 -20.94 -8.96
CA SER A 89 5.80 -20.98 -10.43
C SER A 89 6.77 -22.02 -11.01
N LEU A 90 7.60 -22.64 -10.18
CA LEU A 90 8.61 -23.64 -10.55
C LEU A 90 8.21 -25.08 -10.17
N SER A 91 7.07 -25.25 -9.48
CA SER A 91 6.49 -26.53 -9.07
C SER A 91 5.28 -26.88 -9.93
#